data_AF-A0A932BF19-F1
#
_entry.id   AF-A0A932BF19-F1
#
_cell.length_a   1.000
_cell.length_b   1.000
_cell.length_c   1.000
_cell.angle_alpha   90.00
_cell.angle_beta   90.00
_cell.angle_gamma   90.00
#
_symmetry.space_group_name_H-M   'P 1'
#
loop_
_entity.id
_entity.type
_entity.pdbx_description
1 polymer ?
#
loop_
_entity_poly.entity_id
_entity_poly.type
_entity_poly.pdbx_seq_one_letter_code
_entity_poly.pdbx_strand_id
1 'polypeptide(L)' 'MSYTTGKFAVDELQFIQVVPVRVLVAVTRMELDLNLLAREELANRGYDQSGVWVGFRCAHDELQDWKAATS' A
#
# COMPACT_ATOMS: atom_id res chain seq x y z
N MET A 1 22.36 -11.78 2.67
CA MET A 1 21.08 -11.81 3.42
C MET A 1 19.99 -12.18 2.42
N SER A 2 19.13 -13.15 2.74
CA SER A 2 17.99 -13.50 1.89
C SER A 2 16.75 -12.80 2.42
N TYR A 3 16.13 -11.94 1.62
CA TYR A 3 14.84 -11.35 1.95
C TYR A 3 13.71 -12.33 1.62
N THR A 4 12.62 -12.27 2.36
CA THR A 4 11.35 -12.93 1.98
C THR A 4 10.64 -12.00 0.99
N THR A 5 10.82 -12.22 -0.32
CA THR A 5 10.29 -11.32 -1.37
C THR A 5 8.95 -11.78 -1.95
N GLY A 6 8.52 -13.00 -1.65
CA GLY A 6 7.28 -13.56 -2.18
C GLY A 6 7.32 -13.68 -3.70
N LYS A 7 6.31 -13.12 -4.39
CA LYS A 7 6.20 -13.14 -5.86
C LYS A 7 6.98 -12.01 -6.57
N PHE A 8 7.57 -11.08 -5.81
CA PHE A 8 8.24 -9.91 -6.35
C PHE A 8 9.74 -10.14 -6.48
N ALA A 9 10.33 -9.51 -7.49
CA ALA A 9 11.76 -9.46 -7.66
C ALA A 9 12.41 -8.51 -6.65
N VAL A 10 13.72 -8.70 -6.40
CA VAL A 10 14.46 -7.88 -5.43
C VAL A 10 14.51 -6.42 -5.88
N ASP A 11 14.61 -6.15 -7.18
CA ASP A 11 14.62 -4.81 -7.75
C ASP A 11 13.26 -4.10 -7.63
N GLU A 12 12.14 -4.83 -7.66
CA GLU A 12 10.81 -4.28 -7.40
C GLU A 12 10.64 -3.84 -5.93
N LEU A 13 11.36 -4.49 -5.00
CA LEU A 13 11.29 -4.22 -3.56
C LEU A 13 12.46 -3.38 -3.03
N GLN A 14 13.39 -2.95 -3.88
CA GLN A 14 14.59 -2.21 -3.45
C GLN A 14 14.27 -0.91 -2.70
N PHE A 15 13.09 -0.33 -2.96
CA PHE A 15 12.64 0.89 -2.28
C PHE A 15 12.55 0.72 -0.76
N ILE A 16 12.32 -0.50 -0.25
CA ILE A 16 12.27 -0.77 1.19
C ILE A 16 13.62 -0.46 1.87
N GLN A 17 14.74 -0.66 1.16
CA GLN A 17 16.08 -0.43 1.71
C GLN A 17 16.39 1.03 1.99
N VAL A 18 15.70 1.96 1.33
CA VAL A 18 15.89 3.41 1.49
C VAL A 18 14.83 4.07 2.38
N VAL A 19 13.87 3.31 2.90
CA VAL A 19 12.86 3.82 3.83
C VAL A 19 13.51 4.27 5.15
N PRO A 20 13.15 5.44 5.71
CA PRO A 20 13.67 5.88 7.00
C PRO A 20 13.40 4.86 8.12
N VAL A 21 14.39 4.59 8.97
CA VAL A 21 14.31 3.61 10.07
C VAL A 21 13.06 3.81 10.95
N ARG A 22 12.70 5.07 11.27
CA ARG A 22 11.51 5.37 12.08
C ARG A 22 10.20 4.87 11.47
N VAL A 23 10.11 4.83 10.13
CA VAL A 23 8.93 4.34 9.42
C VAL A 23 8.88 2.82 9.52
N LEU A 24 10.01 2.13 9.32
CA LEU A 24 10.08 0.68 9.53
C LEU A 24 9.67 0.29 10.95
N VAL A 25 10.16 1.04 11.95
CA VAL A 25 9.75 0.84 13.35
C VAL A 25 8.23 1.03 13.51
N ALA A 26 7.64 2.12 13.01
CA ALA A 26 6.20 2.36 13.11
C ALA A 26 5.38 1.21 12.49
N VAL A 27 5.79 0.70 11.32
CA VAL A 27 5.14 -0.44 10.66
C VAL A 27 5.23 -1.70 11.52
N THR A 28 6.40 -2.02 12.06
CA THR A 28 6.56 -3.21 12.93
C THR A 28 5.76 -3.14 14.23
N ARG A 29 5.37 -1.93 14.66
CA ARG A 29 4.55 -1.69 15.85
C ARG A 29 3.06 -1.55 15.55
N MET A 30 2.64 -1.72 14.28
CA MET A 30 1.28 -1.45 13.82
C MET A 30 0.82 0.00 14.04
N GLU A 31 1.75 0.94 14.22
CA GLU A 31 1.48 2.38 14.32
C GLU A 31 1.27 3.02 12.94
N LEU A 32 1.67 2.32 11.86
CA LEU A 32 1.43 2.70 10.47
C LEU A 32 0.91 1.49 9.68
N ASP A 33 -0.30 1.59 9.13
CA ASP A 33 -0.89 0.58 8.25
C ASP A 33 -0.47 0.81 6.79
N LEU A 34 0.50 0.03 6.31
CA LEU A 34 0.95 0.08 4.92
C LEU A 34 -0.09 -0.43 3.92
N ASN A 35 -1.03 -1.28 4.33
CA ASN A 35 -2.09 -1.75 3.44
C ASN A 35 -3.08 -0.62 3.15
N LEU A 36 -3.42 0.16 4.18
CA LEU A 36 -4.20 1.38 4.01
C LEU A 36 -3.48 2.38 3.11
N LEU A 37 -2.20 2.65 3.38
CA LEU A 37 -1.42 3.57 2.56
C LEU A 37 -1.35 3.11 1.08
N ALA A 38 -1.21 1.80 0.83
CA ALA A 38 -1.23 1.26 -0.52
C ALA A 38 -2.60 1.46 -1.21
N ARG A 39 -3.71 1.31 -0.48
CA ARG A 39 -5.06 1.58 -1.01
C ARG A 39 -5.25 3.05 -1.35
N GLU A 40 -4.75 3.95 -0.51
CA GLU A 40 -4.77 5.39 -0.76
C GLU A 40 -3.95 5.75 -2.01
N GLU A 41 -2.77 5.14 -2.18
CA GLU A 41 -1.96 5.31 -3.39
C GLU A 41 -2.64 4.77 -4.65
N LEU A 42 -3.33 3.63 -4.57
CA LEU A 42 -4.11 3.09 -5.70
C LEU A 42 -5.24 4.06 -6.09
N ALA A 43 -5.99 4.58 -5.11
CA ALA A 43 -7.05 5.56 -5.33
C ALA A 43 -6.51 6.85 -5.97
N ASN A 44 -5.39 7.37 -5.47
CA ASN A 44 -4.70 8.55 -6.02
C ASN A 44 -4.21 8.34 -7.45
N ARG A 45 -4.02 7.08 -7.88
CA ARG A 45 -3.59 6.70 -9.23
C ARG A 45 -4.75 6.25 -10.12
N GLY A 46 -5.97 6.16 -9.57
CA GLY A 46 -7.17 5.74 -10.28
C GLY A 46 -7.29 4.23 -10.52
N TYR A 47 -6.63 3.42 -9.68
CA TYR A 47 -6.68 1.95 -9.75
C TYR A 47 -7.54 1.37 -8.62
N ASP A 48 -8.22 0.27 -8.90
CA ASP A 48 -8.89 -0.56 -7.91
C ASP A 48 -7.90 -1.50 -7.17
N GLN A 49 -8.41 -2.29 -6.23
CA GLN A 49 -7.61 -3.26 -5.47
C GLN A 49 -7.11 -4.46 -6.29
N SER A 50 -7.68 -4.69 -7.47
CA SER A 50 -7.22 -5.71 -8.41
C SER A 50 -6.10 -5.19 -9.32
N GLY A 51 -5.77 -3.90 -9.24
CA GLY A 51 -4.79 -3.24 -10.09
C GLY A 51 -5.33 -2.86 -11.47
N VAL A 52 -6.66 -2.76 -11.63
CA VAL A 52 -7.31 -2.31 -12.86
C VAL A 52 -7.56 -0.80 -12.79
N TRP A 53 -7.30 -0.09 -13.88
CA TRP A 53 -7.61 1.34 -13.96
C TRP A 53 -9.13 1.54 -14.07
N VAL A 54 -9.71 2.22 -13.10
CA VAL A 54 -11.16 2.50 -12.99
C VAL A 54 -11.47 4.00 -12.98
N GLY A 55 -10.43 4.84 -13.02
CA GLY A 55 -10.54 6.29 -12.92
C GLY A 55 -10.64 6.80 -11.48
N PHE A 56 -10.23 8.06 -11.26
CA PHE A 56 -10.04 8.63 -9.92
C PHE A 56 -11.28 8.56 -9.02
N ARG A 57 -12.46 8.90 -9.56
CA ARG A 57 -13.72 8.92 -8.79
C ARG A 57 -14.06 7.52 -8.25
N CYS A 58 -14.11 6.52 -9.14
CA CYS A 58 -14.45 5.15 -8.76
C CYS A 58 -13.46 4.59 -7.72
N ALA A 59 -12.17 4.83 -7.92
CA ALA A 59 -11.15 4.36 -7.00
C ALA A 59 -11.23 5.03 -5.61
N HIS A 60 -11.62 6.31 -5.55
CA HIS A 60 -11.87 7.00 -4.29
C HIS A 60 -13.14 6.52 -3.60
N ASP A 61 -14.23 6.29 -4.34
CA ASP A 61 -15.48 5.77 -3.79
C ASP A 61 -15.23 4.40 -3.12
N GLU A 62 -14.52 3.50 -3.79
CA GLU A 62 -14.14 2.19 -3.24
C GLU A 62 -13.28 2.29 -1.97
N LEU A 63 -12.32 3.23 -1.93
CA LEU A 63 -11.51 3.49 -0.74
C LEU A 63 -12.38 3.96 0.45
N GLN A 64 -13.36 4.84 0.20
CA GLN A 64 -14.27 5.32 1.25
C GLN A 64 -15.17 4.20 1.76
N ASP A 65 -15.71 3.38 0.87
CA ASP A 65 -16.52 2.22 1.24
C ASP A 65 -15.72 1.24 2.13
N TRP A 66 -14.45 1.00 1.80
CA TRP A 66 -13.57 0.18 2.62
C TRP A 66 -13.29 0.79 4.01
N LYS A 67 -13.02 2.11 4.06
CA LYS A 67 -12.82 2.82 5.34
C LYS A 67 -14.06 2.71 6.22
N ALA A 68 -15.25 2.88 5.64
CA ALA A 68 -16.52 2.75 6.34
C ALA A 68 -16.78 1.32 6.84
N ALA A 69 -16.39 0.30 6.09
CA ALA A 69 -16.56 -1.11 6.48
C ALA A 69 -15.58 -1.57 7.58
N THR A 70 -14.47 -0.86 7.79
CA THR A 70 -13.40 -1.24 8.72
C THR A 70 -13.31 -0.31 9.95
N SER A 71 -14.24 0.67 10.05
CA SER A 71 -14.34 1.62 11.17
C SER A 71 -15.16 1.09 12.34
#